data_AF-A0A2D7FQG7-F1
#
_entry.id   AF-A0A2D7FQG7-F1
#
_cell.length_a   1.000
_cell.length_b   1.000
_cell.length_c   1.000
_cell.angle_alpha   90.00
_cell.angle_beta   90.00
_cell.angle_gamma   90.00
#
_symmetry.space_group_name_H-M   'P 1'
#
loop_
_entity.id
_entity.type
_entity.pdbx_description
1 polymer ?
#
loop_
_entity_poly.entity_id
_entity_poly.type
_entity_poly.pdbx_seq_one_letter_code
_entity_poly.pdbx_strand_id
1 'polypeptide(L)'
;TTPHAGHNPLGALAVIALLGLMGAMSGTGLWTGDDILYEAPLSMAFPELAEKWVGPMGAWHQRLHVLVIPLVALHVLALLAHRLWLGEKLVIRMITGGQNDSLPSPKRTKAGLALLSLCVGGALSLSLLTPSY
;
A
#
# COMPACT_ATOMS: atom_id res chain seq x y z
N THR A 1 -32.27 -16.11 11.10
CA THR A 1 -30.91 -16.33 10.57
C THR A 1 -30.25 -14.98 10.41
N THR A 2 -29.25 -14.65 11.22
CA THR A 2 -28.60 -13.33 11.18
C THR A 2 -27.76 -13.21 9.91
N PRO A 3 -27.98 -12.22 9.04
CA PRO A 3 -27.18 -12.04 7.83
C PRO A 3 -25.75 -11.65 8.24
N HIS A 4 -24.76 -12.51 7.97
CA HIS A 4 -23.36 -12.21 8.26
C HIS A 4 -22.78 -11.41 7.08
N ALA A 5 -22.98 -10.09 7.10
CA ALA A 5 -22.30 -9.18 6.19
C ALA A 5 -20.82 -9.08 6.61
N GLY A 6 -19.89 -9.52 5.76
CA GLY A 6 -18.46 -9.24 5.96
C GLY A 6 -17.47 -10.40 5.88
N HIS A 7 -17.88 -11.60 5.45
CA HIS A 7 -16.95 -12.69 5.20
C HIS A 7 -16.58 -12.80 3.72
N ASN A 8 -15.90 -11.79 3.16
CA ASN A 8 -15.10 -12.02 1.95
C ASN A 8 -13.64 -12.27 2.37
N PRO A 9 -13.30 -13.48 2.86
CA PRO A 9 -11.96 -13.80 3.35
C PRO A 9 -10.93 -13.64 2.24
N LEU A 10 -11.32 -13.90 0.99
CA LEU A 10 -10.49 -13.73 -0.19
C LEU A 10 -10.18 -12.24 -0.43
N GLY A 11 -11.17 -11.36 -0.26
CA GLY A 11 -10.98 -9.91 -0.32
C GLY A 11 -10.08 -9.38 0.80
N ALA A 12 -10.23 -9.89 2.03
CA ALA A 12 -9.35 -9.51 3.15
C ALA A 12 -7.89 -9.91 2.89
N LEU A 13 -7.65 -11.13 2.38
CA LEU A 13 -6.33 -11.59 1.98
C LEU A 13 -5.73 -10.73 0.86
N ALA A 14 -6.54 -10.33 -0.12
CA ALA A 14 -6.09 -9.44 -1.20
C ALA A 14 -5.65 -8.06 -0.68
N VAL A 15 -6.38 -7.49 0.27
CA VAL A 15 -6.00 -6.21 0.91
C VAL A 15 -4.68 -6.35 1.67
N ILE A 16 -4.52 -7.39 2.49
CA ILE A 16 -3.28 -7.62 3.23
C ILE A 16 -2.10 -7.83 2.27
N ALA A 17 -2.29 -8.60 1.20
CA ALA A 17 -1.28 -8.83 0.18
C ALA A 17 -0.86 -7.53 -0.52
N LEU A 18 -1.82 -6.69 -0.94
CA LEU A 18 -1.54 -5.42 -1.61
C LEU A 18 -0.86 -4.41 -0.67
N LEU A 19 -1.31 -4.30 0.59
CA LEU A 19 -0.69 -3.42 1.58
C LEU A 19 0.73 -3.88 1.93
N GLY A 20 0.92 -5.19 2.12
CA GLY A 20 2.24 -5.77 2.37
C GLY A 20 3.19 -5.54 1.20
N LEU A 21 2.71 -5.75 -0.03
CA LEU A 21 3.50 -5.52 -1.24
C LEU A 21 3.88 -4.05 -1.40
N MET A 22 2.93 -3.13 -1.19
CA MET A 22 3.20 -1.69 -1.27
C MET A 22 4.16 -1.23 -0.17
N GLY A 23 4.02 -1.77 1.05
CA GLY A 23 4.95 -1.52 2.14
C GLY A 23 6.37 -1.99 1.82
N ALA A 24 6.52 -3.19 1.25
CA ALA A 24 7.81 -3.71 0.82
C ALA A 24 8.42 -2.89 -0.33
N MET A 25 7.60 -2.45 -1.30
CA MET A 25 8.05 -1.60 -2.41
C MET A 25 8.52 -0.23 -1.92
N SER A 26 7.80 0.37 -0.97
CA SER A 26 8.20 1.61 -0.32
C SER A 26 9.51 1.45 0.47
N GLY A 27 9.64 0.40 1.29
CA GLY A 27 10.85 0.14 2.06
C GLY A 27 12.10 -0.12 1.20
N THR A 28 11.96 -0.89 0.13
CA THR A 28 13.06 -1.15 -0.82
C THR A 28 13.39 0.08 -1.68
N GLY A 29 12.38 0.88 -2.05
CA GLY A 29 12.55 2.11 -2.82
C GLY A 29 13.25 3.21 -2.03
N LEU A 30 13.00 3.33 -0.73
CA LEU A 30 13.70 4.27 0.16
C LEU A 30 15.23 4.05 0.21
N TRP A 31 15.67 2.86 -0.19
CA TRP A 31 17.04 2.42 -0.20
C TRP A 31 17.67 2.43 -1.61
N THR A 32 16.86 2.66 -2.65
CA THR A 32 17.26 2.58 -4.05
C THR A 32 17.11 3.96 -4.69
N GLY A 33 18.23 4.58 -5.03
CA GLY A 33 18.29 5.88 -5.71
C GLY A 33 18.99 5.78 -7.06
N ASP A 34 18.86 6.83 -7.86
CA ASP A 34 19.67 7.06 -9.05
C ASP A 34 20.67 8.17 -8.72
N ASP A 35 21.97 7.90 -8.86
CA ASP A 35 23.10 8.78 -8.47
C ASP A 35 23.15 10.12 -9.24
N ILE A 36 22.11 10.43 -10.02
CA ILE A 36 22.00 11.58 -10.93
C ILE A 36 20.87 12.53 -10.52
N LEU A 37 19.66 12.04 -10.23
CA LEU A 37 18.49 12.89 -9.93
C LEU A 37 17.74 12.51 -8.65
N TYR A 38 18.04 11.35 -8.05
CA TYR A 38 17.25 10.80 -6.96
C TYR A 38 18.12 10.05 -5.96
N GLU A 39 18.67 10.72 -4.97
CA GLU A 39 19.29 10.03 -3.86
C GLU A 39 18.29 9.39 -2.89
N ALA A 40 18.65 8.20 -2.40
CA ALA A 40 17.90 7.45 -1.43
C ALA A 40 18.10 8.03 -0.01
N PRO A 41 17.06 8.52 0.69
CA PRO A 41 17.22 9.20 1.96
C PRO A 41 17.71 8.27 3.09
N LEU A 42 17.40 6.98 3.01
CA LEU A 42 17.80 6.00 4.03
C LEU A 42 19.27 5.56 3.86
N SER A 43 19.83 5.60 2.64
CA SER A 43 21.26 5.37 2.44
C SER A 43 22.09 6.56 2.94
N MET A 44 21.57 7.79 2.84
CA MET A 44 22.19 8.99 3.41
C MET A 44 22.13 9.00 4.94
N ALA A 45 21.00 8.61 5.53
CA ALA A 45 20.84 8.59 6.98
C ALA A 45 21.69 7.49 7.66
N PHE A 46 21.97 6.38 6.95
CA PHE A 46 22.72 5.24 7.47
C PHE A 46 23.77 4.72 6.47
N PRO A 47 24.86 5.48 6.26
CA PRO A 47 25.87 5.16 5.24
C PRO A 47 26.58 3.81 5.49
N GLU A 48 26.81 3.43 6.75
CA GLU A 48 27.42 2.13 7.09
C GLU A 48 26.55 0.93 6.69
N LEU A 49 25.23 1.12 6.69
CA LEU A 49 24.29 0.10 6.24
C LEU A 49 24.15 0.16 4.71
N ALA A 50 24.30 1.33 4.09
CA ALA A 50 24.11 1.58 2.65
C ALA A 50 24.88 0.57 1.79
N GLU A 51 26.18 0.42 2.04
CA GLU A 51 27.06 -0.47 1.27
C GLU A 51 26.57 -1.91 1.18
N LYS A 52 25.94 -2.41 2.25
CA LYS A 52 25.46 -3.80 2.32
C LYS A 52 24.07 -3.98 1.72
N TRP A 53 23.20 -2.98 1.83
CA TRP A 53 21.77 -3.13 1.55
C TRP A 53 21.35 -2.52 0.20
N VAL A 54 22.12 -1.60 -0.41
CA VAL A 54 21.75 -0.93 -1.68
C VAL A 54 21.53 -1.92 -2.82
N GLY A 55 22.52 -2.78 -3.08
CA GLY A 55 22.40 -3.80 -4.13
C GLY A 55 21.22 -4.76 -3.93
N PRO A 56 21.10 -5.43 -2.77
CA PRO A 56 20.00 -6.35 -2.52
C PRO A 56 18.62 -5.69 -2.56
N MET A 57 18.47 -4.48 -2.00
CA MET A 57 17.19 -3.77 -1.98
C MET A 57 16.77 -3.31 -3.36
N GLY A 58 17.69 -2.83 -4.20
CA GLY A 58 17.39 -2.51 -5.61
C GLY A 58 16.95 -3.73 -6.40
N ALA A 59 17.60 -4.87 -6.22
CA ALA A 59 17.19 -6.13 -6.85
C ALA A 59 15.80 -6.59 -6.39
N TRP A 60 15.48 -6.45 -5.10
CA TRP A 60 14.15 -6.73 -4.58
C TRP A 60 13.11 -5.74 -5.11
N HIS A 61 13.41 -4.44 -5.14
CA HIS A 61 12.52 -3.40 -5.65
C HIS A 61 12.07 -3.72 -7.08
N GLN A 62 13.01 -4.09 -7.96
CA GLN A 62 12.70 -4.44 -9.35
C GLN A 62 11.84 -5.70 -9.46
N ARG A 63 12.08 -6.71 -8.61
CA ARG A 63 11.23 -7.93 -8.57
C ARG A 63 9.82 -7.61 -8.07
N LEU A 64 9.70 -6.76 -7.06
CA LEU A 64 8.40 -6.33 -6.52
C LEU A 64 7.61 -5.55 -7.58
N HIS A 65 8.29 -4.74 -8.40
CA HIS A 65 7.68 -4.03 -9.52
C HIS A 65 7.11 -4.99 -10.58
N VAL A 66 7.83 -6.05 -10.93
CA VAL A 66 7.28 -7.08 -11.83
C VAL A 66 6.11 -7.83 -11.20
N LEU A 67 6.13 -8.03 -9.87
CA LEU A 67 5.08 -8.76 -9.14
C LEU A 67 3.80 -7.94 -8.92
N VAL A 68 3.89 -6.61 -8.79
CA VAL A 68 2.69 -5.78 -8.53
C VAL A 68 1.74 -5.75 -9.71
N ILE A 69 2.27 -5.78 -10.94
CA ILE A 69 1.47 -5.74 -12.18
C ILE A 69 0.44 -6.88 -12.23
N PRO A 70 0.81 -8.17 -12.14
CA PRO A 70 -0.15 -9.26 -12.18
C PRO A 70 -1.07 -9.26 -10.95
N LEU A 71 -0.60 -8.83 -9.78
CA LEU A 71 -1.43 -8.80 -8.57
C LEU A 71 -2.56 -7.75 -8.69
N VAL A 72 -2.24 -6.55 -9.20
CA VAL A 72 -3.24 -5.51 -9.47
C VAL A 72 -4.18 -5.95 -10.58
N ALA A 73 -3.66 -6.56 -11.64
CA ALA A 73 -4.50 -7.09 -12.72
C ALA A 73 -5.50 -8.15 -12.18
N LEU A 74 -5.03 -9.07 -11.34
CA LEU A 74 -5.89 -10.07 -10.69
C LEU A 74 -6.93 -9.42 -9.78
N HIS A 75 -6.56 -8.37 -9.04
CA HIS A 75 -7.49 -7.62 -8.22
C HIS A 75 -8.61 -6.95 -9.05
N VAL A 76 -8.25 -6.30 -10.15
CA VAL A 76 -9.22 -5.68 -11.08
C VAL A 76 -10.10 -6.72 -11.75
N LEU A 77 -9.53 -7.86 -12.16
CA LEU A 77 -10.30 -8.98 -12.70
C LEU A 77 -11.30 -9.53 -11.68
N ALA A 78 -10.93 -9.65 -10.40
CA ALA A 78 -11.84 -10.06 -9.35
C ALA A 78 -13.01 -9.08 -9.18
N LEU A 79 -12.75 -7.77 -9.25
CA LEU A 79 -13.79 -6.73 -9.23
C LEU A 79 -14.74 -6.85 -10.44
N LEU A 80 -14.20 -7.09 -11.64
CA LEU A 80 -14.99 -7.30 -12.85
C LEU A 80 -15.82 -8.59 -12.78
N ALA A 81 -15.24 -9.69 -12.29
CA ALA A 81 -15.93 -10.95 -12.09
C ALA A 81 -17.09 -10.79 -11.10
N HIS A 82 -16.87 -10.12 -9.97
CA HIS A 82 -17.94 -9.81 -9.01
C HIS A 82 -19.04 -8.96 -9.64
N ARG A 83 -18.68 -8.00 -10.49
CA ARG A 83 -19.66 -7.15 -11.18
C ARG A 83 -20.46 -7.90 -12.24
N LEU A 84 -19.82 -8.75 -13.03
CA LEU A 84 -20.44 -9.43 -14.18
C LEU A 84 -21.18 -10.72 -13.79
N TRP A 85 -20.62 -11.53 -12.88
CA TRP A 85 -21.22 -12.80 -12.46
C TRP A 85 -22.10 -12.67 -11.22
N LEU A 86 -21.69 -11.88 -10.22
CA LEU A 86 -22.44 -11.75 -8.96
C LEU A 86 -23.41 -10.56 -8.97
N GLY A 87 -23.29 -9.65 -9.95
CA GLY A 87 -24.16 -8.48 -10.08
C GLY A 87 -24.01 -7.46 -8.94
N GLU A 88 -23.05 -7.64 -8.05
CA GLU A 88 -22.84 -6.76 -6.91
C GLU A 88 -22.05 -5.51 -7.32
N LYS A 89 -22.60 -4.33 -7.01
CA LYS A 89 -21.98 -3.03 -7.30
C LYS A 89 -20.88 -2.69 -6.28
N LEU A 90 -19.82 -3.49 -6.18
CA LEU A 90 -18.70 -3.24 -5.24
C LEU A 90 -18.00 -1.91 -5.53
N VAL A 91 -17.77 -1.60 -6.81
CA VAL A 91 -17.09 -0.35 -7.23
C VAL A 91 -17.85 0.88 -6.75
N ILE A 92 -19.19 0.88 -6.84
CA ILE A 92 -20.00 2.01 -6.35
C ILE A 92 -19.87 2.16 -4.83
N ARG A 93 -19.75 1.05 -4.09
CA ARG A 93 -19.55 1.09 -2.63
C ARG A 93 -18.17 1.60 -2.24
N MET A 94 -17.15 1.38 -3.07
CA MET A 94 -15.81 1.93 -2.88
C MET A 94 -15.76 3.45 -3.11
N ILE A 95 -16.49 3.96 -4.11
CA ILE A 95 -16.52 5.40 -4.44
C ILE A 95 -17.45 6.16 -3.49
N THR A 96 -18.67 5.65 -3.29
CA THR A 96 -19.70 6.32 -2.49
C THR A 96 -19.53 6.07 -0.99
N GLY A 97 -18.66 5.13 -0.57
CA GLY A 97 -18.43 4.83 0.84
C GLY A 97 -19.63 4.18 1.52
N GLY A 98 -20.23 3.19 0.85
CA GLY A 98 -21.55 2.58 1.11
C GLY A 98 -22.19 2.85 2.47
N GLN A 99 -23.26 3.64 2.46
CA GLN A 99 -24.24 3.71 3.53
C GLN A 99 -25.24 2.58 3.33
N ASN A 100 -25.17 1.59 4.20
CA ASN A 100 -26.26 0.68 4.43
C ASN A 100 -27.01 1.31 5.61
N ASP A 101 -28.24 1.79 5.43
CA ASP A 101 -29.04 2.35 6.54
C ASP A 101 -29.29 1.35 7.69
N SER A 102 -28.89 0.09 7.51
CA SER A 102 -29.01 -1.01 8.48
C SER A 102 -27.69 -1.50 9.09
N LEU A 103 -26.52 -0.95 8.73
CA LEU A 103 -25.25 -1.33 9.37
C LEU A 103 -24.69 -0.20 10.25
N PRO A 104 -24.04 -0.53 11.39
CA PRO A 104 -23.42 0.46 12.24
C PRO A 104 -22.40 1.27 11.46
N SER A 105 -22.49 2.60 11.58
CA SER A 105 -21.58 3.56 10.96
C SER A 105 -20.11 3.15 11.17
N PRO A 106 -19.28 3.11 10.12
CA PRO A 106 -17.87 2.77 10.26
C PRO A 106 -17.21 3.77 11.21
N LYS A 107 -16.86 3.30 12.42
CA LYS A 107 -16.20 4.13 13.43
C LYS A 107 -14.78 4.44 12.95
N ARG A 108 -14.55 5.68 12.52
CA ARG A 108 -13.21 6.22 12.29
C ARG A 108 -12.45 6.18 13.62
N THR A 109 -11.54 5.22 13.78
CA THR A 109 -10.73 5.10 15.00
C THR A 109 -9.66 6.18 15.00
N LYS A 110 -9.58 6.96 16.09
CA LYS A 110 -8.54 7.99 16.28
C LYS A 110 -7.12 7.43 16.10
N ALA A 111 -6.90 6.15 16.44
CA ALA A 111 -5.65 5.44 16.22
C ALA A 111 -5.27 5.32 14.73
N GLY A 112 -6.23 5.08 13.83
CA GLY A 112 -5.97 5.01 12.39
C GLY A 112 -5.59 6.37 11.81
N LEU A 113 -6.24 7.44 12.27
CA LEU A 113 -5.89 8.82 11.91
C LEU A 113 -4.51 9.21 12.45
N ALA A 114 -4.18 8.83 13.69
CA ALA A 114 -2.88 9.08 14.29
C ALA A 114 -1.76 8.34 13.54
N LEU A 115 -1.98 7.07 13.19
CA LEU A 115 -1.03 6.28 12.39
C LEU A 115 -0.81 6.91 11.00
N LEU A 116 -1.88 7.33 10.33
CA LEU A 116 -1.77 7.99 9.03
C LEU A 116 -0.98 9.30 9.14
N SER A 117 -1.27 10.13 10.14
CA SER A 117 -0.54 11.38 10.40
C SER A 117 0.93 11.13 10.70
N LEU A 118 1.26 10.05 11.43
CA LEU A 118 2.63 9.66 11.72
C LEU A 118 3.37 9.20 10.45
N CYS A 119 2.73 8.39 9.60
CA CYS A 119 3.32 7.96 8.33
C CYS A 119 3.58 9.13 7.38
N VAL A 120 2.61 10.05 7.23
CA VAL A 120 2.76 11.23 6.39
C VAL A 120 3.81 12.18 6.95
N GLY A 121 3.78 12.44 8.27
CA GLY A 121 4.77 13.28 8.93
C GLY A 121 6.18 12.68 8.86
N GLY A 122 6.32 11.37 9.01
CA GLY A 122 7.59 10.66 8.86
C GLY A 122 8.14 10.77 7.44
N ALA A 123 7.29 10.60 6.41
CA ALA A 123 7.69 10.77 5.02
C ALA A 123 8.15 12.20 4.70
N LEU A 124 7.42 13.21 5.21
CA LEU A 124 7.80 14.62 5.05
C LEU A 124 9.09 14.96 5.80
N SER A 125 9.27 14.46 7.02
CA SER A 125 10.48 14.65 7.80
C SER A 125 11.70 14.08 7.07
N LEU A 126 11.57 12.87 6.54
CA LEU A 126 12.65 12.21 5.79
C LEU A 126 13.01 12.99 4.51
N SER A 127 12.01 13.56 3.83
CA SER A 127 12.22 14.43 2.68
C SER A 127 12.98 15.72 3.01
N LEU A 128 12.78 16.28 4.22
CA LEU A 128 13.46 17.51 4.67
C LEU A 128 14.92 17.28 5.08
N LEU A 129 15.30 16.04 5.40
CA LEU A 129 16.69 15.67 5.72
C LEU A 129 17.56 15.48 4.47
N THR A 130 16.98 15.26 3.29
CA THR A 130 17.69 15.20 2.02
C THR A 130 18.26 16.60 1.71
N PRO A 131 19.59 16.80 1.70
CA PRO A 131 20.16 18.10 1.35
C PRO A 131 19.83 18.42 -0.12
N SER A 132 19.25 19.60 -0.36
CA SER A 132 19.08 20.13 -1.70
C SER A 132 20.42 20.70 -2.16
N TYR A 133 21.08 20.01 -3.08
CA TYR A 133 22.17 20.56 -3.88
C TYR A 133 21.76 20.65 -5.35
#